data_AF-A0AAQ4PLY4-F1
#
_entry.id   AF-A0AAQ4PLY4-F1
#
_cell.length_a   1.000
_cell.length_b   1.000
_cell.length_c   1.000
_cell.angle_alpha   90.00
_cell.angle_beta   90.00
_cell.angle_gamma   90.00
#
_symmetry.space_group_name_H-M   'P 1'
#
loop_
_entity.id
_entity.type
_entity.pdbx_description
1 polymer ?
#
loop_
_entity_poly.entity_id
_entity_poly.type
_entity_poly.pdbx_seq_one_letter_code
_entity_poly.pdbx_strand_id
1 'polypeptide(L)'
;MICRPLKHVLCFPHQMVPGAELVWIRKLITWSTMNLWLGLHLLLAGLLLSGAAPTPEECRPLITPLSLADPTVMYGRTNLMLGYTDKEILNNILRKTQSLWSTISQSPSSPNTHILFQHNRINGTCLLSKVNLTIDGNTGSSSQLNSTSVVQILPGLEGFLVFSFESTIRDLDKIVRMVNIVGNDTAEEFNVRALYLMARETTLKDSDREHFRKQASCLGFSREPDFTHNPDNAFCAEGEGLMIFDTTSMNISK
;
A
#
# COMPACT_ATOMS: atom_id res chain seq x y z
N MET A 1 57.58 -44.57 5.82
CA MET A 1 57.39 -43.70 4.65
C MET A 1 55.97 -43.88 4.14
N ILE A 2 55.01 -43.10 4.63
CA ILE A 2 53.73 -42.84 3.94
C ILE A 2 53.35 -41.39 4.29
N CYS A 3 53.39 -40.53 3.27
CA CYS A 3 52.82 -39.19 3.27
C CYS A 3 51.93 -39.07 2.04
N ARG A 4 50.71 -38.51 2.19
CA ARG A 4 49.90 -37.83 1.16
C ARG A 4 48.59 -37.26 1.79
N PRO A 5 47.93 -36.21 1.24
CA PRO A 5 48.45 -34.85 1.10
C PRO A 5 47.42 -33.71 1.40
N LEU A 6 47.94 -32.48 1.64
CA LEU A 6 47.30 -31.13 1.59
C LEU A 6 46.08 -30.85 2.51
N LYS A 7 45.97 -29.78 3.31
CA LYS A 7 46.71 -28.52 3.50
C LYS A 7 46.29 -27.97 4.88
N HIS A 8 47.18 -28.09 5.87
CA HIS A 8 47.41 -27.22 7.03
C HIS A 8 48.11 -28.07 8.09
N VAL A 9 49.43 -27.99 8.07
CA VAL A 9 50.34 -28.71 8.97
C VAL A 9 50.17 -28.11 10.38
N LEU A 10 49.55 -28.85 11.29
CA LEU A 10 49.71 -28.65 12.73
C LEU A 10 50.85 -29.57 13.19
N CYS A 11 52.06 -29.02 13.26
CA CYS A 11 53.18 -29.67 13.95
C CYS A 11 53.00 -29.47 15.47
N PHE A 12 52.86 -30.56 16.21
CA PHE A 12 52.89 -30.54 17.68
C PHE A 12 54.34 -30.73 18.17
N PRO A 13 54.85 -29.87 19.08
CA PRO A 13 56.13 -30.12 19.74
C PRO A 13 55.96 -31.17 20.84
N HIS A 14 56.90 -32.12 20.84
CA HIS A 14 56.97 -33.24 21.75
C HIS A 14 57.69 -32.81 23.06
N GLN A 15 57.00 -32.07 23.94
CA GLN A 15 57.31 -31.99 25.39
C GLN A 15 56.25 -31.10 26.08
N MET A 16 55.28 -31.73 26.75
CA MET A 16 54.27 -31.05 27.55
C MET A 16 54.84 -30.68 28.93
N VAL A 17 54.93 -29.37 29.20
CA VAL A 17 55.12 -28.81 30.54
C VAL A 17 53.76 -28.84 31.27
N PRO A 18 53.66 -29.32 32.54
CA PRO A 18 52.41 -29.32 33.29
C PRO A 18 51.92 -27.88 33.47
N GLY A 19 50.72 -27.58 32.95
CA GLY A 19 50.12 -26.24 32.99
C GLY A 19 49.94 -25.56 31.62
N ALA A 20 50.58 -26.07 30.56
CA ALA A 20 50.41 -25.54 29.21
C ALA A 20 49.00 -25.79 28.64
N GLU A 21 48.36 -26.92 28.96
CA GLU A 21 47.01 -27.25 28.47
C GLU A 21 45.94 -26.25 28.91
N LEU A 22 46.01 -25.77 30.16
CA LEU A 22 45.07 -24.77 30.68
C LEU A 22 45.18 -23.43 29.95
N VAL A 23 46.37 -23.06 29.45
CA VAL A 23 46.60 -21.83 28.70
C VAL A 23 46.04 -21.93 27.29
N TRP A 24 46.22 -23.08 26.63
CA TRP A 24 45.67 -23.32 25.29
C TRP A 24 44.14 -23.41 25.29
N ILE A 25 43.57 -24.12 26.28
CA ILE A 25 42.11 -24.21 26.46
C ILE A 25 41.52 -22.84 26.76
N ARG A 26 42.15 -22.03 27.64
CA ARG A 26 41.70 -20.65 27.88
C ARG A 26 41.75 -19.79 26.63
N LYS A 27 42.82 -19.88 25.82
CA LYS A 27 42.93 -19.14 24.55
C LYS A 27 41.87 -19.55 23.54
N LEU A 28 41.60 -20.85 23.40
CA LEU A 28 40.54 -21.37 22.52
C LEU A 28 39.15 -20.93 22.98
N ILE A 29 38.85 -21.00 24.28
CA ILE A 29 37.58 -20.53 24.84
C ILE A 29 37.42 -19.02 24.60
N THR A 30 38.46 -18.21 24.86
CA THR A 30 38.39 -16.76 24.60
C THR A 30 38.24 -16.41 23.13
N TRP A 31 38.81 -17.21 22.22
CA TRP A 31 38.70 -16.98 20.79
C TRP A 31 37.32 -17.41 20.24
N SER A 32 36.80 -18.53 20.72
CA SER A 32 35.44 -18.99 20.44
C SER A 32 34.38 -18.04 21.00
N THR A 33 34.56 -17.49 22.21
CA THR A 33 33.63 -16.51 22.78
C THR A 33 33.68 -15.18 22.03
N MET A 34 34.87 -14.68 21.64
CA MET A 34 35.00 -13.48 20.82
C MET A 34 34.32 -13.61 19.45
N ASN A 35 34.49 -14.73 18.75
CA ASN A 35 33.85 -14.95 17.45
C ASN A 35 32.33 -15.12 17.57
N LEU A 36 31.86 -15.77 18.64
CA LEU A 36 30.42 -15.91 18.90
C LEU A 36 29.78 -14.54 19.22
N TRP A 37 30.49 -13.69 19.97
CA TRP A 37 30.05 -12.33 20.27
C TRP A 37 30.04 -11.43 19.04
N LEU A 38 31.09 -11.50 18.20
CA LEU A 38 31.16 -10.77 16.93
C LEU A 38 30.04 -11.21 15.97
N GLY A 39 29.77 -12.50 15.87
CA GLY A 39 28.66 -13.03 15.08
C GLY A 39 27.30 -12.56 15.58
N LEU A 40 27.09 -12.54 16.90
CA LEU A 40 25.86 -12.04 17.51
C LEU A 40 25.67 -10.53 17.29
N HIS A 41 26.73 -9.73 17.39
CA HIS A 41 26.67 -8.29 17.09
C HIS A 41 26.39 -8.00 15.61
N LEU A 42 26.96 -8.79 14.69
CA LEU A 42 26.67 -8.68 13.26
C LEU A 42 25.22 -9.07 12.93
N LEU A 43 24.69 -10.11 13.58
CA LEU A 43 23.28 -10.50 13.45
C LEU A 43 22.33 -9.44 14.03
N LEU A 44 22.65 -8.87 15.21
CA LEU A 44 21.87 -7.77 15.79
C LEU A 44 21.92 -6.51 14.92
N ALA A 45 23.08 -6.15 14.39
CA ALA A 45 23.23 -5.01 13.50
C ALA A 45 22.45 -5.20 12.19
N GLY A 46 22.51 -6.41 11.60
CA GLY A 46 21.71 -6.75 10.41
C GLY A 46 20.20 -6.71 10.68
N LEU A 47 19.75 -7.14 11.86
CA LEU A 47 18.35 -7.08 12.26
C LEU A 47 17.86 -5.64 12.48
N LEU A 48 18.70 -4.78 13.07
CA LEU A 48 18.39 -3.36 13.29
C LEU A 48 18.33 -2.56 11.99
N LEU A 49 19.14 -2.93 10.98
CA LEU A 49 19.14 -2.28 9.66
C LEU A 49 17.97 -2.71 8.75
N SER A 50 17.36 -3.88 9.00
CA SER A 50 16.35 -4.46 8.10
C SER A 50 14.90 -4.13 8.50
N GLY A 51 14.68 -3.40 9.60
CA GLY A 51 13.33 -3.20 10.15
C GLY A 51 13.06 -1.84 10.79
N ALA A 52 13.92 -0.84 10.58
CA ALA A 52 13.64 0.51 11.06
C ALA A 52 12.47 1.12 10.27
N ALA A 53 11.45 1.62 10.98
CA ALA A 53 10.41 2.42 10.35
C ALA A 53 11.05 3.66 9.70
N PRO A 54 10.52 4.14 8.55
CA PRO A 54 11.07 5.33 7.91
C PRO A 54 11.02 6.52 8.86
N THR A 55 12.07 7.35 8.85
CA THR A 55 12.11 8.54 9.72
C THR A 55 11.12 9.60 9.21
N PRO A 56 10.70 10.56 10.07
CA PRO A 56 9.85 11.67 9.64
C PRO A 56 10.41 12.44 8.43
N GLU A 57 11.73 12.61 8.36
CA GLU A 57 12.44 13.28 7.28
C GLU A 57 12.36 12.48 5.97
N GLU A 58 12.44 11.15 6.05
CA GLU A 58 12.24 10.27 4.90
C GLU A 58 10.78 10.22 4.45
N CYS A 59 9.83 10.34 5.38
CA CYS A 59 8.40 10.29 5.10
C CYS A 59 7.85 11.57 4.50
N ARG A 60 8.33 12.74 4.94
CA ARG A 60 7.83 14.05 4.50
C ARG A 60 7.70 14.17 2.97
N PRO A 61 8.73 13.85 2.15
CA PRO A 61 8.61 13.95 0.70
C PRO A 61 7.63 12.93 0.08
N LEU A 62 7.31 11.84 0.78
CA LEU A 62 6.39 10.80 0.29
C LEU A 62 4.93 11.12 0.60
N ILE A 63 4.65 11.91 1.64
CA ILE A 63 3.27 12.14 2.11
C ILE A 63 2.81 13.60 1.96
N THR A 64 3.66 14.49 1.46
CA THR A 64 3.27 15.89 1.20
C THR A 64 2.39 15.96 -0.04
N PRO A 65 1.11 16.37 0.05
CA PRO A 65 0.22 16.36 -1.10
C PRO A 65 0.71 17.24 -2.25
N LEU A 66 0.50 16.77 -3.48
CA LEU A 66 0.77 17.53 -4.69
C LEU A 66 -0.24 18.67 -4.84
N SER A 67 0.21 19.77 -5.43
CA SER A 67 -0.70 20.84 -5.87
C SER A 67 -1.56 20.34 -7.03
N LEU A 68 -2.86 20.63 -7.00
CA LEU A 68 -3.80 20.33 -8.08
C LEU A 68 -4.16 21.58 -8.89
N ALA A 69 -3.26 22.57 -8.92
CA ALA A 69 -3.40 23.77 -9.75
C ALA A 69 -3.53 23.42 -11.25
N ASP A 70 -2.87 22.35 -11.69
CA ASP A 70 -3.15 21.70 -12.97
C ASP A 70 -3.80 20.32 -12.70
N PRO A 71 -5.13 20.20 -12.78
CA PRO A 71 -5.82 18.94 -12.51
C PRO A 71 -5.67 17.91 -13.63
N THR A 72 -5.13 18.29 -14.79
CA THR A 72 -4.98 17.37 -15.93
C THR A 72 -3.99 16.24 -15.66
N VAL A 73 -3.12 16.39 -14.66
CA VAL A 73 -2.20 15.34 -14.18
C VAL A 73 -2.94 14.08 -13.72
N MET A 74 -4.20 14.21 -13.28
CA MET A 74 -5.03 13.08 -12.84
C MET A 74 -5.86 12.47 -13.97
N TYR A 75 -5.94 13.12 -15.13
CA TYR A 75 -6.91 12.77 -16.16
C TYR A 75 -6.56 11.48 -16.90
N GLY A 76 -7.64 10.88 -17.41
CA GLY A 76 -7.59 9.64 -18.16
C GLY A 76 -7.84 8.42 -17.28
N ARG A 77 -7.63 7.26 -17.89
CA ARG A 77 -7.91 5.96 -17.28
C ARG A 77 -6.73 5.49 -16.43
N THR A 78 -7.03 4.99 -15.24
CA THR A 78 -6.09 4.29 -14.37
C THR A 78 -6.74 3.07 -13.73
N ASN A 79 -5.93 2.11 -13.33
CA ASN A 79 -6.32 0.86 -12.70
C ASN A 79 -5.78 0.84 -11.27
N LEU A 80 -6.57 0.33 -10.32
CA LEU A 80 -6.08 0.09 -8.96
C LEU A 80 -5.08 -1.05 -8.99
N MET A 81 -3.86 -0.79 -8.51
CA MET A 81 -2.78 -1.77 -8.43
C MET A 81 -2.65 -2.32 -7.02
N LEU A 82 -2.63 -1.43 -6.02
CA LEU A 82 -2.52 -1.77 -4.61
C LEU A 82 -3.44 -0.86 -3.79
N GLY A 83 -4.04 -1.38 -2.73
CA GLY A 83 -4.88 -0.59 -1.85
C GLY A 83 -4.76 -0.95 -0.38
N TYR A 84 -4.78 0.07 0.48
CA TYR A 84 -4.83 -0.04 1.94
C TYR A 84 -6.06 0.66 2.49
N THR A 85 -6.62 0.15 3.58
CA THR A 85 -7.67 0.81 4.37
C THR A 85 -7.51 0.53 5.87
N ASP A 86 -7.99 1.44 6.71
CA ASP A 86 -7.95 1.27 8.17
C ASP A 86 -9.26 0.73 8.78
N LYS A 87 -10.26 0.40 7.95
CA LYS A 87 -11.53 -0.17 8.40
C LYS A 87 -11.84 -1.52 7.76
N GLU A 88 -12.29 -2.45 8.62
CA GLU A 88 -12.56 -3.83 8.23
C GLU A 88 -13.69 -3.93 7.19
N ILE A 89 -14.68 -3.04 7.26
CA ILE A 89 -15.73 -3.01 6.25
C ILE A 89 -15.19 -2.75 4.85
N LEU A 90 -14.31 -1.74 4.66
CA LEU A 90 -13.68 -1.48 3.36
C LEU A 90 -12.70 -2.60 2.97
N ASN A 91 -11.98 -3.18 3.93
CA ASN A 91 -11.12 -4.34 3.70
C ASN A 91 -11.94 -5.51 3.11
N ASN A 92 -13.11 -5.79 3.67
CA ASN A 92 -14.02 -6.82 3.15
C ASN A 92 -14.53 -6.54 1.73
N ILE A 93 -14.73 -5.26 1.37
CA ILE A 93 -15.05 -4.88 -0.01
C ILE A 93 -13.85 -5.17 -0.91
N LEU A 94 -12.68 -4.63 -0.54
CA LEU A 94 -11.44 -4.76 -1.32
C LEU A 94 -11.03 -6.21 -1.57
N ARG A 95 -11.19 -7.09 -0.57
CA ARG A 95 -10.93 -8.54 -0.72
C ARG A 95 -11.83 -9.23 -1.74
N LYS A 96 -13.04 -8.73 -1.95
CA LYS A 96 -13.99 -9.26 -2.94
C LYS A 96 -13.83 -8.59 -4.30
N THR A 97 -13.12 -7.46 -4.36
CA THR A 97 -12.82 -6.77 -5.60
C THR A 97 -11.79 -7.55 -6.40
N GLN A 98 -12.14 -7.93 -7.63
CA GLN A 98 -11.26 -8.61 -8.57
C GLN A 98 -10.43 -7.59 -9.37
N SER A 99 -11.07 -6.47 -9.74
CA SER A 99 -10.44 -5.41 -10.51
C SER A 99 -11.18 -4.09 -10.30
N LEU A 100 -10.46 -2.98 -10.32
CA LEU A 100 -11.03 -1.64 -10.33
C LEU A 100 -10.28 -0.81 -11.36
N TRP A 101 -11.00 -0.16 -12.26
CA TRP A 101 -10.45 0.92 -13.06
C TRP A 101 -11.33 2.16 -12.97
N SER A 102 -10.72 3.31 -13.14
CA SER A 102 -11.39 4.59 -13.08
C SER A 102 -10.90 5.53 -14.15
N THR A 103 -11.74 6.48 -14.53
CA THR A 103 -11.39 7.61 -15.38
C THR A 103 -11.70 8.91 -14.68
N ILE A 104 -10.77 9.86 -14.75
CA ILE A 104 -11.00 11.23 -14.30
C ILE A 104 -11.02 12.13 -15.53
N SER A 105 -12.03 13.00 -15.61
CA SER A 105 -12.16 13.99 -16.66
C SER A 105 -12.70 15.31 -16.11
N GLN A 106 -12.55 16.39 -16.87
CA GLN A 106 -13.27 17.63 -16.58
C GLN A 106 -14.78 17.44 -16.81
N SER A 107 -15.60 18.08 -15.99
CA SER A 107 -17.03 18.16 -16.26
C SER A 107 -17.30 19.08 -17.45
N PRO A 108 -18.18 18.71 -18.40
CA PRO A 108 -18.57 19.60 -19.49
C PRO A 108 -19.41 20.78 -19.01
N SER A 109 -20.01 20.69 -17.81
CA SER A 109 -20.94 21.69 -17.28
C SER A 109 -20.29 22.71 -16.33
N SER A 110 -19.07 22.45 -15.84
CA SER A 110 -18.34 23.37 -14.96
C SER A 110 -16.84 23.11 -15.05
N PRO A 111 -16.03 24.15 -15.31
CA PRO A 111 -14.58 23.98 -15.44
C PRO A 111 -13.91 23.59 -14.12
N ASN A 112 -14.55 23.88 -12.97
CA ASN A 112 -14.03 23.61 -11.63
C ASN A 112 -14.56 22.29 -11.03
N THR A 113 -15.37 21.56 -11.79
CA THR A 113 -15.89 20.26 -11.39
C THR A 113 -15.26 19.19 -12.25
N HIS A 114 -14.77 18.15 -11.62
CA HIS A 114 -14.16 17.00 -12.27
C HIS A 114 -15.03 15.78 -12.00
N ILE A 115 -15.03 14.81 -12.90
CA ILE A 115 -15.84 13.62 -12.81
C ILE A 115 -14.89 12.45 -12.63
N LEU A 116 -15.03 11.73 -11.52
CA LEU A 116 -14.42 10.42 -11.33
C LEU A 116 -15.48 9.36 -11.65
N PHE A 117 -15.20 8.56 -12.67
CA PHE A 117 -16.05 7.45 -13.06
C PHE A 117 -15.30 6.14 -12.80
N GLN A 118 -15.85 5.27 -11.96
CA GLN A 118 -15.22 4.03 -11.53
C GLN A 118 -16.02 2.82 -11.97
N HIS A 119 -15.30 1.76 -12.28
CA HIS A 119 -15.83 0.46 -12.61
C HIS A 119 -15.16 -0.59 -11.72
N ASN A 120 -15.97 -1.26 -10.91
CA ASN A 120 -15.53 -2.20 -9.90
C ASN A 120 -16.08 -3.56 -10.24
N ARG A 121 -15.21 -4.54 -10.49
CA ARG A 121 -15.62 -5.94 -10.59
C ARG A 121 -15.52 -6.55 -9.20
N ILE A 122 -16.65 -6.73 -8.54
CA ILE A 122 -16.74 -7.25 -7.17
C ILE A 122 -17.49 -8.57 -7.21
N ASN A 123 -16.83 -9.64 -6.79
CA ASN A 123 -17.40 -10.98 -6.75
C ASN A 123 -18.07 -11.40 -8.09
N GLY A 124 -17.44 -11.08 -9.21
CA GLY A 124 -17.96 -11.36 -10.56
C GLY A 124 -18.94 -10.32 -11.13
N THR A 125 -19.46 -9.40 -10.32
CA THR A 125 -20.43 -8.38 -10.75
C THR A 125 -19.74 -7.05 -11.01
N CYS A 126 -20.09 -6.39 -12.12
CA CYS A 126 -19.63 -5.05 -12.44
C CYS A 126 -20.54 -3.98 -11.83
N LEU A 127 -19.95 -3.15 -10.96
CA LEU A 127 -20.60 -2.05 -10.26
C LEU A 127 -19.94 -0.73 -10.64
N LEU A 128 -20.75 0.24 -11.04
CA LEU A 128 -20.28 1.48 -11.63
C LEU A 128 -20.66 2.67 -10.72
N SER A 129 -19.75 3.62 -10.54
CA SER A 129 -20.00 4.83 -9.73
C SER A 129 -19.44 6.06 -10.42
N LYS A 130 -20.25 7.11 -10.55
CA LYS A 130 -19.86 8.40 -11.12
C LYS A 130 -20.05 9.51 -10.10
N VAL A 131 -18.95 10.19 -9.78
CA VAL A 131 -18.86 11.11 -8.65
C VAL A 131 -18.25 12.43 -9.08
N ASN A 132 -18.83 13.53 -8.61
CA ASN A 132 -18.26 14.86 -8.81
C ASN A 132 -17.15 15.11 -7.78
N LEU A 133 -16.01 15.56 -8.26
CA LEU A 133 -14.87 16.02 -7.49
C LEU A 133 -14.75 17.53 -7.66
N THR A 134 -14.79 18.25 -6.53
CA THR A 134 -14.48 19.67 -6.47
C THR A 134 -13.05 19.83 -5.97
N ILE A 135 -12.21 20.54 -6.71
CA ILE A 135 -10.80 20.75 -6.34
C ILE A 135 -10.65 22.12 -5.71
N ASP A 136 -9.99 22.16 -4.55
CA ASP A 136 -9.54 23.37 -3.87
C ASP A 136 -8.08 23.19 -3.42
N GLY A 137 -7.18 23.95 -4.05
CA GLY A 137 -5.75 23.85 -3.80
C GLY A 137 -5.16 22.46 -4.10
N ASN A 138 -4.85 21.70 -3.04
CA ASN A 138 -4.29 20.34 -3.10
C ASN A 138 -5.30 19.25 -2.72
N THR A 139 -6.55 19.64 -2.53
CA THR A 139 -7.59 18.76 -1.97
C THR A 139 -8.76 18.65 -2.94
N GLY A 140 -9.11 17.43 -3.31
CA GLY A 140 -10.37 17.08 -3.95
C GLY A 140 -11.42 16.74 -2.89
N SER A 141 -12.66 17.19 -3.08
CA SER A 141 -13.78 16.87 -2.20
C SER A 141 -14.95 16.31 -3.00
N SER A 142 -15.60 15.30 -2.45
CA SER A 142 -16.87 14.78 -2.96
C SER A 142 -17.83 14.52 -1.81
N SER A 143 -19.13 14.68 -2.05
CA SER A 143 -20.17 14.34 -1.09
C SER A 143 -21.26 13.52 -1.76
N GLN A 144 -21.64 12.41 -1.13
CA GLN A 144 -22.58 11.42 -1.65
C GLN A 144 -23.29 10.70 -0.53
N LEU A 145 -24.63 10.57 -0.58
CA LEU A 145 -25.40 9.74 0.35
C LEU A 145 -25.03 9.95 1.83
N ASN A 146 -25.03 11.21 2.27
CA ASN A 146 -24.62 11.63 3.61
C ASN A 146 -23.17 11.30 3.99
N SER A 147 -22.36 10.86 3.04
CA SER A 147 -20.93 10.63 3.18
C SER A 147 -20.15 11.75 2.51
N THR A 148 -19.02 12.12 3.10
CA THR A 148 -18.10 13.12 2.55
C THR A 148 -16.74 12.49 2.41
N SER A 149 -16.10 12.65 1.26
CA SER A 149 -14.75 12.16 1.01
C SER A 149 -13.83 13.31 0.64
N VAL A 150 -12.69 13.37 1.30
CA VAL A 150 -11.57 14.26 1.04
C VAL A 150 -10.48 13.43 0.39
N VAL A 151 -9.98 13.87 -0.76
CA VAL A 151 -9.01 13.16 -1.59
C VAL A 151 -7.79 14.06 -1.77
N GLN A 152 -6.60 13.49 -1.57
CA GLN A 152 -5.32 14.13 -1.81
C GLN A 152 -4.49 13.25 -2.73
N ILE A 153 -3.77 13.87 -3.65
CA ILE A 153 -2.81 13.16 -4.49
C ILE A 153 -1.44 13.28 -3.84
N LEU A 154 -0.83 12.14 -3.55
CA LEU A 154 0.51 12.08 -2.99
C LEU A 154 1.55 11.88 -4.10
N PRO A 155 2.81 12.22 -3.84
CA PRO A 155 3.91 11.95 -4.77
C PRO A 155 3.98 10.48 -5.13
N GLY A 156 4.00 10.19 -6.42
CA GLY A 156 4.18 8.84 -6.98
C GLY A 156 5.41 8.79 -7.88
N LEU A 157 5.83 7.57 -8.21
CA LEU A 157 6.76 7.36 -9.31
C LEU A 157 6.08 7.74 -10.64
N GLU A 158 6.87 8.00 -11.68
CA GLU A 158 6.35 8.32 -13.02
C GLU A 158 5.37 7.24 -13.50
N GLY A 159 4.21 7.66 -14.02
CA GLY A 159 3.15 6.76 -14.49
C GLY A 159 2.16 6.32 -13.41
N PHE A 160 2.44 6.61 -12.14
CA PHE A 160 1.57 6.26 -11.02
C PHE A 160 0.84 7.47 -10.42
N LEU A 161 -0.39 7.25 -9.97
CA LEU A 161 -1.14 8.18 -9.15
C LEU A 161 -1.39 7.56 -7.78
N VAL A 162 -1.03 8.28 -6.72
CA VAL A 162 -1.27 7.84 -5.35
C VAL A 162 -2.40 8.65 -4.76
N PHE A 163 -3.55 8.00 -4.53
CA PHE A 163 -4.70 8.62 -3.89
C PHE A 163 -4.67 8.31 -2.40
N SER A 164 -4.60 9.34 -1.58
CA SER A 164 -4.93 9.27 -0.16
C SER A 164 -6.32 9.85 0.02
N PHE A 165 -7.23 9.13 0.68
CA PHE A 165 -8.55 9.66 0.93
C PHE A 165 -9.05 9.35 2.32
N GLU A 166 -9.77 10.32 2.87
CA GLU A 166 -10.47 10.24 4.13
C GLU A 166 -11.96 10.41 3.85
N SER A 167 -12.75 9.44 4.29
CA SER A 167 -14.19 9.42 4.07
C SER A 167 -14.91 9.34 5.40
N THR A 168 -15.83 10.26 5.64
CA THR A 168 -16.82 10.16 6.69
C THR A 168 -18.06 9.53 6.09
N ILE A 169 -18.42 8.33 6.56
CA ILE A 169 -19.59 7.59 6.09
C ILE A 169 -20.67 7.65 7.16
N ARG A 170 -21.88 8.06 6.78
CA ARG A 170 -23.06 8.07 7.65
C ARG A 170 -24.11 7.08 7.11
N ASP A 171 -24.98 6.59 8.00
CA ASP A 171 -26.08 5.67 7.64
C ASP A 171 -25.61 4.37 6.96
N LEU A 172 -24.60 3.71 7.54
CA LEU A 172 -23.94 2.52 6.97
C LEU A 172 -24.92 1.41 6.54
N ASP A 173 -26.01 1.23 7.29
CA ASP A 173 -27.04 0.23 6.98
C ASP A 173 -27.63 0.38 5.57
N LYS A 174 -27.71 1.60 5.03
CA LYS A 174 -28.18 1.81 3.65
C LYS A 174 -27.14 1.37 2.63
N ILE A 175 -25.85 1.61 2.88
CA ILE A 175 -24.75 1.23 1.99
C ILE A 175 -24.56 -0.30 2.01
N VAL A 176 -24.51 -0.90 3.20
CA VAL A 176 -24.40 -2.37 3.38
C VAL A 176 -25.49 -3.12 2.62
N ARG A 177 -26.74 -2.63 2.66
CA ARG A 177 -27.86 -3.21 1.92
C ARG A 177 -27.72 -3.08 0.40
N MET A 178 -27.12 -2.01 -0.11
CA MET A 178 -26.91 -1.83 -1.56
C MET A 178 -25.84 -2.75 -2.13
N VAL A 179 -24.78 -3.05 -1.37
CA VAL A 179 -23.67 -3.89 -1.83
C VAL A 179 -23.68 -5.33 -1.29
N ASN A 180 -24.74 -5.71 -0.55
CA ASN A 180 -24.91 -7.04 0.08
C ASN A 180 -23.67 -7.48 0.88
N ILE A 181 -23.03 -6.54 1.58
CA ILE A 181 -21.79 -6.77 2.33
C ILE A 181 -22.18 -7.03 3.77
N VAL A 182 -22.30 -8.30 4.13
CA VAL A 182 -22.52 -8.72 5.51
C VAL A 182 -21.34 -8.24 6.36
N GLY A 183 -21.57 -7.19 7.16
CA GLY A 183 -20.68 -6.68 8.18
C GLY A 183 -21.50 -6.34 9.42
N ASN A 184 -20.98 -6.65 10.59
CA ASN A 184 -21.66 -6.48 11.88
C ASN A 184 -21.46 -5.09 12.50
N ASP A 185 -20.95 -4.12 11.73
CA ASP A 185 -20.63 -2.79 12.23
C ASP A 185 -21.86 -1.89 12.22
N THR A 186 -22.41 -1.63 13.41
CA THR A 186 -23.64 -0.84 13.64
C THR A 186 -23.37 0.62 14.02
N ALA A 187 -22.31 1.22 13.48
CA ALA A 187 -21.96 2.61 13.79
C ALA A 187 -22.77 3.60 12.93
N GLU A 188 -23.37 4.62 13.56
CA GLU A 188 -24.13 5.68 12.88
C GLU A 188 -23.26 6.52 11.93
N GLU A 189 -22.00 6.73 12.32
CA GLU A 189 -20.96 7.40 11.54
C GLU A 189 -19.62 6.70 11.77
N PHE A 190 -18.83 6.51 10.72
CA PHE A 190 -17.43 6.12 10.87
C PHE A 190 -16.54 6.78 9.83
N ASN A 191 -15.33 7.13 10.26
CA ASN A 191 -14.29 7.71 9.41
C ASN A 191 -13.39 6.59 8.89
N VAL A 192 -13.11 6.62 7.60
CA VAL A 192 -12.23 5.67 6.93
C VAL A 192 -11.08 6.42 6.30
N ARG A 193 -9.88 5.86 6.41
CA ARG A 193 -8.73 6.29 5.62
C ARG A 193 -8.31 5.17 4.71
N ALA A 194 -7.89 5.53 3.52
CA ALA A 194 -7.35 4.59 2.56
C ALA A 194 -6.33 5.23 1.63
N LEU A 195 -5.46 4.37 1.10
CA LEU A 195 -4.34 4.74 0.26
C LEU A 195 -4.26 3.79 -0.93
N TYR A 196 -4.45 4.33 -2.14
CA TYR A 196 -4.50 3.56 -3.38
C TYR A 196 -3.37 3.95 -4.33
N LEU A 197 -2.67 2.95 -4.86
CA LEU A 197 -1.73 3.09 -5.97
C LEU A 197 -2.48 2.79 -7.27
N MET A 198 -2.53 3.76 -8.17
CA MET A 198 -3.17 3.65 -9.47
C MET A 198 -2.13 3.73 -10.57
N ALA A 199 -2.30 2.96 -11.64
CA ALA A 199 -1.40 2.95 -12.81
C ALA A 199 -2.18 2.86 -14.12
N ARG A 200 -1.56 3.24 -15.25
CA ARG A 200 -2.17 3.01 -16.57
C ARG A 200 -1.99 1.57 -17.00
N GLU A 201 -0.87 0.98 -16.64
CA GLU A 201 -0.53 -0.41 -16.85
C GLU A 201 -1.38 -1.35 -15.98
N THR A 202 -1.31 -2.64 -16.29
CA THR A 202 -1.94 -3.73 -15.53
C THR A 202 -0.91 -4.57 -14.77
N THR A 203 0.36 -4.17 -14.80
CA THR A 203 1.46 -4.88 -14.15
C THR A 203 2.28 -3.91 -13.33
N LEU A 204 2.75 -4.37 -12.15
CA LEU A 204 3.55 -3.57 -11.23
C LEU A 204 4.89 -4.26 -10.97
N LYS A 205 6.00 -3.54 -11.08
CA LYS A 205 7.33 -4.07 -10.72
C LYS A 205 7.45 -4.17 -9.20
N ASP A 206 8.27 -5.11 -8.74
CA ASP A 206 8.50 -5.27 -7.30
C ASP A 206 9.15 -4.02 -6.66
N SER A 207 10.02 -3.31 -7.38
CA SER A 207 10.57 -2.03 -6.91
C SER A 207 9.50 -0.98 -6.64
N ASP A 208 8.49 -0.92 -7.50
CA ASP A 208 7.42 0.09 -7.44
C ASP A 208 6.46 -0.26 -6.30
N ARG A 209 6.21 -1.57 -6.10
CA ARG A 209 5.48 -2.12 -4.95
C ARG A 209 6.16 -1.78 -3.63
N GLU A 210 7.46 -2.00 -3.50
CA GLU A 210 8.20 -1.69 -2.27
C GLU A 210 8.27 -0.19 -2.00
N HIS A 211 8.41 0.64 -3.04
CA HIS A 211 8.33 2.09 -2.90
C HIS A 211 6.98 2.53 -2.33
N PHE A 212 5.88 2.00 -2.87
CA PHE A 212 4.55 2.30 -2.38
C PHE A 212 4.32 1.75 -0.96
N ARG A 213 4.84 0.57 -0.61
CA ARG A 213 4.79 0.04 0.77
C ARG A 213 5.53 0.96 1.75
N LYS A 214 6.70 1.49 1.38
CA LYS A 214 7.41 2.48 2.20
C LYS A 214 6.55 3.72 2.43
N GLN A 215 5.94 4.26 1.38
CA GLN A 215 5.02 5.40 1.49
C GLN A 215 3.80 5.09 2.36
N ALA A 216 3.20 3.90 2.23
CA ALA A 216 2.08 3.46 3.05
C ALA A 216 2.45 3.38 4.53
N SER A 217 3.65 2.88 4.85
CA SER A 217 4.15 2.82 6.23
C SER A 217 4.30 4.20 6.88
N CYS A 218 4.63 5.24 6.10
CA CYS A 218 4.67 6.62 6.57
C CYS A 218 3.30 7.17 6.99
N LEU A 219 2.21 6.56 6.50
CA LEU A 219 0.83 6.89 6.87
C LEU A 219 0.25 5.92 7.93
N GLY A 220 1.07 5.00 8.44
CA GLY A 220 0.69 4.02 9.46
C GLY A 220 0.15 2.70 8.91
N PHE A 221 0.20 2.47 7.60
CA PHE A 221 -0.14 1.18 6.99
C PHE A 221 1.10 0.28 6.93
N SER A 222 1.34 -0.49 8.00
CA SER A 222 2.54 -1.34 8.14
C SER A 222 2.34 -2.81 7.71
N ARG A 223 1.12 -3.18 7.34
CA ARG A 223 0.73 -4.55 6.95
C ARG A 223 0.76 -4.74 5.43
N GLU A 224 0.37 -5.93 4.96
CA GLU A 224 0.14 -6.17 3.53
C GLU A 224 -1.05 -5.34 3.00
N PRO A 225 -1.04 -4.95 1.70
CA PRO A 225 -2.19 -4.34 1.04
C PRO A 225 -3.46 -5.18 1.19
N ASP A 226 -4.60 -4.53 1.40
CA ASP A 226 -5.93 -5.15 1.37
C ASP A 226 -6.34 -5.59 -0.03
N PHE A 227 -5.79 -4.92 -1.03
CA PHE A 227 -5.99 -5.23 -2.43
C PHE A 227 -4.64 -5.28 -3.16
N THR A 228 -4.48 -6.30 -4.00
CA THR A 228 -3.40 -6.39 -4.98
C THR A 228 -4.01 -6.84 -6.29
N HIS A 229 -3.76 -6.07 -7.35
CA HIS A 229 -4.25 -6.42 -8.69
C HIS A 229 -3.61 -7.72 -9.18
N ASN A 230 -4.47 -8.64 -9.63
CA ASN A 230 -4.05 -9.80 -10.39
C ASN A 230 -4.24 -9.49 -11.89
N PRO A 231 -3.18 -9.53 -12.71
CA PRO A 231 -3.27 -9.26 -14.15
C PRO A 231 -4.16 -10.26 -14.91
N ASP A 232 -4.43 -11.45 -14.34
CA ASP A 232 -5.34 -12.43 -14.93
C ASP A 232 -6.83 -12.08 -14.74
N ASN A 233 -7.14 -11.14 -13.83
CA ASN A 233 -8.51 -10.71 -13.61
C ASN A 233 -8.95 -9.74 -14.71
N ALA A 234 -10.04 -10.08 -15.41
CA ALA A 234 -10.67 -9.19 -16.37
C ALA A 234 -11.27 -7.96 -15.68
N PHE A 235 -11.07 -6.79 -16.31
CA PHE A 235 -11.78 -5.56 -15.97
C PHE A 235 -13.21 -5.58 -16.51
N CYS A 236 -14.10 -4.80 -15.90
CA CYS A 236 -15.40 -4.49 -16.49
C CYS A 236 -15.22 -3.75 -17.82
N ALA A 237 -15.98 -4.13 -18.85
CA ALA A 237 -16.02 -3.42 -20.11
C ALA A 237 -16.77 -2.08 -19.98
N GLU A 238 -16.55 -1.17 -20.92
CA GLU A 238 -17.37 0.05 -20.99
C GLU A 238 -18.84 -0.32 -21.29
N GLY A 239 -19.76 0.24 -20.51
CA GLY A 239 -21.19 -0.07 -20.59
C GLY A 239 -21.61 -1.38 -19.91
N GLU A 240 -20.66 -2.16 -19.37
CA GLU A 240 -20.97 -3.33 -18.54
C GLU A 240 -21.19 -2.93 -17.10
N GLY A 241 -22.32 -3.36 -16.51
CA GLY A 241 -22.54 -3.32 -15.07
C GLY A 241 -23.67 -2.39 -14.63
N LEU A 242 -23.87 -2.34 -13.31
CA LEU A 242 -24.97 -1.63 -12.67
C LEU A 242 -24.46 -0.31 -12.09
N MET A 243 -25.05 0.80 -12.51
CA MET A 243 -24.80 2.11 -11.89
C MET A 243 -25.36 2.11 -10.47
N ILE A 244 -24.49 2.10 -9.47
CA ILE A 244 -24.89 2.16 -8.06
C ILE A 244 -24.92 3.60 -7.54
N PHE A 245 -24.10 4.50 -8.11
CA PHE A 245 -24.06 5.92 -7.75
C PHE A 245 -23.84 6.79 -8.98
N ASP A 246 -24.65 7.84 -9.15
CA ASP A 246 -24.45 8.88 -10.17
C ASP A 246 -24.84 10.25 -9.58
N THR A 247 -23.85 11.09 -9.30
CA THR A 247 -24.08 12.47 -8.84
C THR A 247 -24.30 13.46 -9.98
N THR A 248 -23.99 13.07 -11.23
CA THR A 248 -24.20 13.95 -12.40
C THR A 248 -25.66 14.02 -12.80
N SER A 249 -26.46 12.99 -12.49
CA SER A 249 -27.90 12.95 -12.73
C SER A 249 -28.75 13.52 -11.59
N MET A 250 -28.16 13.94 -10.46
CA MET A 250 -28.90 14.54 -9.34
C MET A 250 -29.40 15.97 -9.57
N ASN A 251 -29.15 16.53 -10.75
CA ASN A 251 -29.88 17.68 -11.28
C ASN A 251 -30.67 17.22 -12.50
N ILE A 252 -31.89 16.69 -12.31
CA ILE A 252 -33.10 16.86 -13.15
C ILE A 252 -34.17 15.91 -12.60
N SER A 253 -35.03 16.46 -11.73
CA SER A 253 -36.49 16.34 -11.86
C SER A 253 -37.10 17.43 -10.97
N LYS A 254 -37.66 18.45 -11.62
CA LYS A 254 -38.73 19.27 -11.02
C LYS A 254 -39.96 18.40 -10.80
#